data_AF-A0A2N6NPH2-F1
#
_entry.id   AF-A0A2N6NPH2-F1
#
_cell.length_a   1.000
_cell.length_b   1.000
_cell.length_c   1.000
_cell.angle_alpha   90.00
_cell.angle_beta   90.00
_cell.angle_gamma   90.00
#
_symmetry.space_group_name_H-M   'P 1'
#
loop_
_entity.id
_entity.type
_entity.pdbx_description
1 polymer ?
#
loop_
_entity_poly.entity_id
_entity_poly.type
_entity_poly.pdbx_seq_one_letter_code
_entity_poly.pdbx_strand_id
1 'polypeptide(L)'
;MDHLAGEGWQQAKWTQAKWKEFGIPQVEIASYDADLPTPRAENQRVALLQGDEVLYEAPLVDNTNASFAPAYFGFSANTNITARFVYCNFGSQEDFDEIARSGISVAGKIGILKLANASPTLQAKGLDIFRGIQLSNAEKAGLIGVILYTDPQNDGTITEANGYRPFPGGIARPLTGIERGGFGNSGMLVL
;
A
#
# COMPACT_ATOMS: atom_id res chain seq x y z
N MET A 1 8.74 -14.86 13.42
CA MET A 1 8.62 -15.41 12.06
C MET A 1 7.39 -14.78 11.47
N ASP A 2 7.52 -14.18 10.30
CA ASP A 2 6.38 -13.65 9.56
C ASP A 2 5.43 -14.78 9.20
N HIS A 3 4.16 -14.44 8.96
CA HIS A 3 3.10 -15.39 8.65
C HIS A 3 2.23 -14.83 7.53
N LEU A 4 2.87 -14.51 6.40
CA LEU A 4 2.17 -14.13 5.17
C LEU A 4 1.24 -15.26 4.71
N ALA A 5 0.28 -14.93 3.86
CA ALA A 5 -0.56 -15.94 3.23
C ALA A 5 0.35 -16.98 2.53
N GLY A 6 0.11 -18.27 2.79
CA GLY A 6 0.95 -19.38 2.31
C GLY A 6 2.06 -19.83 3.29
N GLU A 7 2.45 -19.01 4.27
CA GLU A 7 3.55 -19.32 5.21
C GLU A 7 3.08 -19.71 6.62
N GLY A 8 1.82 -19.39 6.96
CA GLY A 8 1.25 -19.54 8.32
C GLY A 8 0.85 -20.96 8.76
N TRP A 9 1.39 -22.02 8.17
CA TRP A 9 0.94 -23.41 8.44
C TRP A 9 1.08 -23.82 9.92
N GLN A 10 2.14 -23.37 10.59
CA GLN A 10 2.36 -23.68 12.01
C GLN A 10 1.36 -22.95 12.91
N GLN A 11 1.02 -21.71 12.58
CA GLN A 11 -0.01 -20.92 13.27
C GLN A 11 -1.40 -21.55 13.08
N ALA A 12 -1.71 -22.04 11.87
CA ALA A 12 -2.96 -22.76 11.62
C ALA A 12 -3.08 -24.04 12.50
N LYS A 13 -2.02 -24.85 12.57
CA LYS A 13 -1.98 -26.04 13.43
C LYS A 13 -2.05 -25.70 14.92
N TRP A 14 -1.37 -24.64 15.36
CA TRP A 14 -1.43 -24.17 16.74
C TRP A 14 -2.86 -23.75 17.12
N THR A 15 -3.53 -22.99 16.25
CA THR A 15 -4.93 -22.56 16.46
C THR A 15 -5.87 -23.75 16.49
N GLN A 16 -5.72 -24.72 15.58
CA GLN A 16 -6.50 -25.97 15.61
C GLN A 16 -6.34 -26.71 16.95
N ALA A 17 -5.11 -26.84 17.44
CA ALA A 17 -4.84 -27.51 18.72
C ALA A 17 -5.52 -26.78 19.89
N LYS A 18 -5.46 -25.44 19.91
CA LYS A 18 -6.13 -24.62 20.94
C LYS A 18 -7.65 -24.78 20.91
N TRP A 19 -8.26 -24.82 19.73
CA TRP A 19 -9.70 -25.04 19.61
C TRP A 19 -10.13 -26.42 20.10
N LYS A 20 -9.33 -27.46 19.84
CA LYS A 20 -9.57 -28.80 20.39
C LYS A 20 -9.44 -28.81 21.92
N GLU A 21 -8.44 -28.13 22.47
CA GLU A 21 -8.25 -27.95 23.92
C GLU A 21 -9.46 -27.25 24.57
N PHE A 22 -10.04 -26.26 23.90
CA PHE A 22 -11.25 -25.57 24.36
C PHE A 22 -12.55 -26.39 24.20
N GLY A 23 -12.47 -27.62 23.69
CA GLY A 23 -13.60 -28.53 23.56
C GLY A 23 -14.46 -28.29 22.32
N ILE A 24 -13.97 -27.58 21.30
CA ILE A 24 -14.69 -27.47 20.02
C ILE A 24 -14.71 -28.86 19.36
N PRO A 25 -15.90 -29.43 19.09
CA PRO A 25 -16.03 -30.85 18.76
C PRO A 25 -15.51 -31.23 17.38
N GLN A 26 -15.49 -30.28 16.43
CA GLN A 26 -15.00 -30.50 15.06
C GLN A 26 -14.11 -29.33 14.67
N VAL A 27 -12.83 -29.62 14.45
CA VAL A 27 -11.83 -28.60 14.06
C VAL A 27 -10.94 -29.16 12.97
N GLU A 28 -11.13 -28.65 11.75
CA GLU A 28 -10.40 -29.03 10.56
C GLU A 28 -9.69 -27.82 9.96
N ILE A 29 -8.58 -28.07 9.28
CA ILE A 29 -7.88 -27.05 8.49
C ILE A 29 -8.26 -27.29 7.03
N ALA A 30 -9.05 -26.40 6.46
CA ALA A 30 -9.31 -26.38 5.02
C ALA A 30 -8.11 -25.77 4.30
N SER A 31 -7.63 -26.44 3.25
CA SER A 31 -6.48 -26.00 2.45
C SER A 31 -6.90 -25.89 0.98
N TYR A 32 -6.42 -24.86 0.31
CA TYR A 32 -6.70 -24.57 -1.09
C TYR A 32 -5.42 -24.12 -1.77
N ASP A 33 -5.22 -24.57 -3.01
CA ASP A 33 -4.17 -24.04 -3.86
C ASP A 33 -4.64 -22.71 -4.46
N ALA A 34 -3.82 -21.67 -4.32
CA ALA A 34 -4.12 -20.33 -4.80
C ALA A 34 -2.84 -19.63 -5.27
N ASP A 35 -2.96 -18.83 -6.33
CA ASP A 35 -1.87 -17.99 -6.80
C ASP A 35 -1.72 -16.78 -5.87
N LEU A 36 -0.58 -16.73 -5.18
CA LEU A 36 -0.25 -15.64 -4.25
C LEU A 36 0.90 -14.80 -4.78
N PRO A 37 0.76 -13.46 -4.80
CA PRO A 37 1.86 -12.58 -5.16
C PRO A 37 2.94 -12.67 -4.09
N THR A 38 4.14 -13.09 -4.51
CA THR A 38 5.32 -13.13 -3.64
C THR A 38 6.22 -11.94 -3.94
N PRO A 39 6.55 -11.11 -2.94
CA PRO A 39 7.41 -9.96 -3.14
C PRO A 39 8.84 -10.39 -3.50
N ARG A 40 9.46 -9.69 -4.46
CA ARG A 40 10.86 -9.86 -4.85
C ARG A 40 11.56 -8.52 -4.76
N ALA A 41 12.26 -8.30 -3.64
CA ALA A 41 12.85 -7.02 -3.29
C ALA A 41 13.84 -6.51 -4.36
N GLU A 42 14.57 -7.43 -5.00
CA GLU A 42 15.60 -7.13 -5.98
C GLU A 42 15.09 -6.50 -7.29
N ASN A 43 13.77 -6.49 -7.51
CA ASN A 43 13.15 -6.02 -8.75
C ASN A 43 12.25 -4.80 -8.56
N GLN A 44 12.32 -4.12 -7.40
CA GLN A 44 11.48 -2.96 -7.10
C GLN A 44 12.32 -1.70 -6.99
N ARG A 45 11.86 -0.62 -7.65
CA ARG A 45 12.56 0.66 -7.66
C ARG A 45 11.59 1.81 -7.90
N VAL A 46 11.74 2.88 -7.12
CA VAL A 46 11.08 4.17 -7.36
C VAL A 46 12.18 5.23 -7.36
N ALA A 47 12.32 5.95 -8.47
CA ALA A 47 13.34 6.98 -8.60
C ALA A 47 12.80 8.25 -9.27
N LEU A 48 13.28 9.39 -8.81
CA LEU A 48 13.08 10.69 -9.45
C LEU A 48 14.24 10.93 -10.42
N LEU A 49 13.90 11.17 -11.68
CA LEU A 49 14.87 11.38 -12.75
C LEU A 49 14.84 12.82 -13.28
N GLN A 50 16.00 13.33 -13.66
CA GLN A 50 16.15 14.53 -14.49
C GLN A 50 16.96 14.16 -15.73
N GLY A 51 16.27 13.90 -16.84
CA GLY A 51 16.89 13.21 -17.97
C GLY A 51 17.27 11.79 -17.57
N ASP A 52 18.54 11.43 -17.76
CA ASP A 52 19.08 10.12 -17.36
C ASP A 52 19.70 10.13 -15.96
N GLU A 53 19.74 11.29 -15.29
CA GLU A 53 20.29 11.43 -13.93
C GLU A 53 19.27 11.02 -12.87
N VAL A 54 19.72 10.22 -11.90
CA VAL A 54 18.94 9.85 -10.72
C VAL A 54 19.13 10.92 -9.65
N LEU A 55 18.12 11.76 -9.45
CA LEU A 55 18.15 12.79 -8.40
C LEU A 55 17.85 12.21 -7.02
N TYR A 56 16.97 11.20 -6.97
CA TYR A 56 16.56 10.57 -5.72
C TYR A 56 16.07 9.14 -6.00
N GLU A 57 16.36 8.23 -5.07
CA GLU A 57 15.86 6.87 -5.08
C GLU A 57 15.20 6.57 -3.74
N ALA A 58 13.93 6.13 -3.77
CA ALA A 58 13.19 5.86 -2.56
C ALA A 58 13.71 4.55 -1.92
N PRO A 59 13.95 4.53 -0.60
CA PRO A 59 14.61 3.39 0.03
C PRO A 59 13.78 2.09 0.05
N LEU A 60 12.47 2.10 -0.22
CA LEU A 60 11.56 0.92 -0.28
C LEU A 60 11.71 -0.13 0.86
N VAL A 61 12.31 0.26 1.99
CA VAL A 61 12.49 -0.56 3.18
C VAL A 61 11.97 0.20 4.39
N ASP A 62 11.17 -0.45 5.22
CA ASP A 62 10.59 0.15 6.43
C ASP A 62 11.36 -0.15 7.71
N ASN A 63 12.34 -1.07 7.64
CA ASN A 63 13.17 -1.49 8.76
C ASN A 63 14.55 -2.01 8.30
N THR A 64 15.51 -2.15 9.21
CA THR A 64 16.84 -2.71 8.90
C THR A 64 16.93 -4.23 9.04
N ASN A 65 15.81 -4.92 9.27
CA ASN A 65 15.75 -6.37 9.50
C ASN A 65 15.22 -7.09 8.25
N ALA A 66 16.15 -7.70 7.50
CA ALA A 66 15.87 -8.46 6.27
C ALA A 66 14.90 -9.65 6.41
N SER A 67 14.39 -9.93 7.62
CA SER A 67 13.41 -11.00 7.87
C SER A 67 11.97 -10.62 7.50
N PHE A 68 11.68 -9.34 7.26
CA PHE A 68 10.35 -8.87 6.88
C PHE A 68 10.21 -8.79 5.35
N ALA A 69 9.00 -9.02 4.85
CA ALA A 69 8.71 -8.76 3.43
C ALA A 69 9.08 -7.33 3.04
N PRO A 70 9.65 -7.08 1.84
CA PRO A 70 9.93 -5.72 1.38
C PRO A 70 8.63 -4.93 1.14
N ALA A 71 8.74 -3.66 0.77
CA ALA A 71 7.60 -2.88 0.31
C ALA A 71 6.99 -3.53 -0.94
N TYR A 72 5.70 -3.87 -0.92
CA TYR A 72 5.03 -4.37 -2.12
C TYR A 72 3.53 -4.15 -2.05
N PHE A 73 2.91 -4.07 -3.24
CA PHE A 73 1.49 -4.28 -3.38
C PHE A 73 1.21 -5.58 -4.16
N GLY A 74 0.43 -6.46 -3.54
CA GLY A 74 0.03 -7.72 -4.16
C GLY A 74 -0.83 -7.47 -5.41
N PHE A 75 -0.59 -8.26 -6.45
CA PHE A 75 -1.26 -8.18 -7.77
C PHE A 75 -0.95 -6.92 -8.60
N SER A 76 0.09 -6.16 -8.26
CA SER A 76 0.62 -5.13 -9.15
C SER A 76 1.19 -5.72 -10.44
N ALA A 77 1.03 -5.01 -11.55
CA ALA A 77 1.72 -5.33 -12.79
C ALA A 77 3.25 -5.31 -12.59
N ASN A 78 3.95 -6.27 -13.21
CA ASN A 78 5.40 -6.32 -13.23
C ASN A 78 5.90 -5.64 -14.52
N THR A 79 6.19 -4.34 -14.43
CA THR A 79 6.63 -3.53 -15.57
C THR A 79 7.55 -2.40 -15.12
N ASN A 80 8.34 -1.87 -16.04
CA ASN A 80 9.16 -0.69 -15.84
C ASN A 80 8.59 0.47 -16.66
N ILE A 81 8.22 1.56 -15.98
CA ILE A 81 7.69 2.76 -16.62
C ILE A 81 8.47 3.98 -16.17
N THR A 82 8.65 4.94 -17.07
CA THR A 82 9.19 6.26 -16.78
C THR A 82 8.29 7.29 -17.43
N ALA A 83 7.72 8.18 -16.63
CA ALA A 83 6.83 9.22 -17.10
C ALA A 83 6.83 10.42 -16.15
N ARG A 84 6.25 11.53 -16.62
CA ARG A 84 5.94 12.65 -15.72
C ARG A 84 4.93 12.19 -14.67
N PHE A 85 5.02 12.77 -13.48
CA PHE A 85 4.11 12.48 -12.38
C PHE A 85 3.15 13.64 -12.11
N VAL A 86 2.08 13.36 -11.37
CA VAL A 86 1.10 14.32 -10.89
C VAL A 86 0.61 13.89 -9.51
N TYR A 87 0.49 14.83 -8.57
CA TYR A 87 -0.11 14.55 -7.27
C TYR A 87 -1.64 14.54 -7.40
N CYS A 88 -2.29 13.48 -6.93
CA CYS A 88 -3.73 13.27 -7.09
C CYS A 88 -4.49 13.14 -5.77
N ASN A 89 -3.96 13.67 -4.67
CA ASN A 89 -4.58 13.60 -3.35
C ASN A 89 -4.99 12.16 -2.97
N PHE A 90 -6.24 11.89 -2.62
CA PHE A 90 -6.69 10.53 -2.28
C PHE A 90 -7.14 9.73 -3.51
N GLY A 91 -7.08 10.28 -4.72
CA GLY A 91 -7.52 9.61 -5.95
C GLY A 91 -9.02 9.34 -5.99
N SER A 92 -9.83 10.19 -5.34
CA SER A 92 -11.27 10.16 -5.52
C SER A 92 -11.65 10.65 -6.92
N GLN A 93 -12.91 10.43 -7.34
CA GLN A 93 -13.38 10.98 -8.61
C GLN A 93 -13.31 12.51 -8.59
N GLU A 94 -13.68 13.13 -7.46
CA GLU A 94 -13.64 14.57 -7.26
C GLU A 94 -12.22 15.12 -7.35
N ASP A 95 -11.22 14.40 -6.82
CA ASP A 95 -9.81 14.78 -6.95
C ASP A 95 -9.40 14.87 -8.43
N PHE A 96 -9.80 13.89 -9.25
CA PHE A 96 -9.52 13.91 -10.70
C PHE A 96 -10.29 15.01 -11.43
N ASP A 97 -11.55 15.26 -11.05
CA ASP A 97 -12.36 16.34 -11.61
C ASP A 97 -11.78 17.73 -11.29
N GLU A 98 -11.21 17.93 -10.10
CA GLU A 98 -10.51 19.17 -9.72
C GLU A 98 -9.23 19.39 -10.54
N ILE A 99 -8.44 18.33 -10.74
CA ILE A 99 -7.23 18.39 -11.57
C ILE A 99 -7.60 18.76 -13.02
N ALA A 100 -8.64 18.13 -13.57
CA ALA A 100 -9.12 18.41 -14.91
C ALA A 100 -9.64 19.85 -15.04
N ARG A 101 -10.42 20.34 -14.06
CA ARG A 101 -10.89 21.74 -14.00
C ARG A 101 -9.74 22.76 -13.92
N SER A 102 -8.60 22.35 -13.37
CA SER A 102 -7.37 23.16 -13.32
C SER A 102 -6.58 23.15 -14.63
N GLY A 103 -7.10 22.50 -15.69
CA GLY A 103 -6.45 22.42 -17.00
C GLY A 103 -5.27 21.45 -17.05
N ILE A 104 -5.12 20.60 -16.05
CA ILE A 104 -4.04 19.60 -15.97
C ILE A 104 -4.57 18.26 -16.49
N SER A 105 -3.94 17.71 -17.53
CA SER A 105 -4.21 16.33 -17.96
C SER A 105 -3.37 15.35 -17.15
N VAL A 106 -3.98 14.28 -16.65
CA VAL A 106 -3.27 13.18 -15.96
C VAL A 106 -2.96 12.00 -16.87
N ALA A 107 -3.53 11.95 -18.08
CA ALA A 107 -3.35 10.84 -19.01
C ALA A 107 -1.86 10.60 -19.33
N GLY A 108 -1.43 9.33 -19.28
CA GLY A 108 -0.06 8.92 -19.55
C GLY A 108 0.95 9.29 -18.45
N LYS A 109 0.50 9.67 -17.26
CA LYS A 109 1.36 10.05 -16.12
C LYS A 109 1.36 8.98 -15.02
N ILE A 110 2.32 9.12 -14.12
CA ILE A 110 2.34 8.42 -12.83
C ILE A 110 1.61 9.28 -11.79
N GLY A 111 0.59 8.73 -11.13
CA GLY A 111 -0.12 9.42 -10.06
C GLY A 111 0.58 9.22 -8.73
N ILE A 112 0.78 10.29 -7.93
CA ILE A 112 1.20 10.19 -6.53
C ILE A 112 -0.04 10.40 -5.67
N LEU A 113 -0.47 9.35 -4.98
CA LEU A 113 -1.71 9.32 -4.22
C LEU A 113 -1.42 9.04 -2.74
N LYS A 114 -2.14 9.74 -1.88
CA LYS A 114 -2.29 9.37 -0.47
C LYS A 114 -3.07 8.08 -0.40
N LEU A 115 -2.57 7.13 0.36
CA LEU A 115 -3.27 5.88 0.61
C LEU A 115 -4.55 6.18 1.41
N ALA A 116 -5.70 5.73 0.90
CA ALA A 116 -7.01 6.11 1.44
C ALA A 116 -7.53 5.20 2.56
N ASN A 117 -7.06 3.95 2.63
CA ASN A 117 -7.55 2.92 3.55
C ASN A 117 -7.68 3.44 4.98
N ALA A 118 -8.88 3.30 5.55
CA ALA A 118 -9.18 3.68 6.92
C ALA A 118 -8.75 5.10 7.31
N SER A 119 -8.59 6.01 6.32
CA SER A 119 -8.21 7.39 6.59
C SER A 119 -9.27 8.08 7.47
N PRO A 120 -8.94 8.53 8.68
CA PRO A 120 -9.89 9.25 9.53
C PRO A 120 -10.38 10.54 8.86
N THR A 121 -9.55 11.13 8.01
CA THR A 121 -9.89 12.32 7.23
C THR A 121 -11.00 12.04 6.22
N LEU A 122 -10.94 10.90 5.51
CA LEU A 122 -11.99 10.51 4.58
C LEU A 122 -13.26 10.06 5.30
N GLN A 123 -13.12 9.31 6.39
CA GLN A 123 -14.25 8.90 7.24
C GLN A 123 -15.02 10.11 7.79
N ALA A 124 -14.31 11.15 8.24
CA ALA A 124 -14.93 12.39 8.70
C ALA A 124 -15.71 13.13 7.60
N LYS A 125 -15.37 12.89 6.33
CA LYS A 125 -16.10 13.40 5.16
C LYS A 125 -17.22 12.46 4.67
N GLY A 126 -17.44 11.33 5.35
CA GLY A 126 -18.38 10.30 4.93
C GLY A 126 -17.97 9.58 3.65
N LEU A 127 -16.68 9.59 3.31
CA LEU A 127 -16.14 8.95 2.13
C LEU A 127 -15.52 7.60 2.50
N ASP A 128 -15.93 6.55 1.79
CA ASP A 128 -15.37 5.22 1.92
C ASP A 128 -14.57 4.88 0.66
N ILE A 129 -13.29 5.22 0.68
CA ILE A 129 -12.37 5.00 -0.43
C ILE A 129 -11.30 4.01 0.04
N PHE A 130 -11.30 2.83 -0.57
CA PHE A 130 -10.25 1.84 -0.41
C PHE A 130 -9.31 1.84 -1.61
N ARG A 131 -8.10 1.30 -1.42
CA ARG A 131 -7.06 1.20 -2.46
C ARG A 131 -7.60 0.74 -3.82
N GLY A 132 -8.43 -0.29 -3.86
CA GLY A 132 -9.01 -0.78 -5.12
C GLY A 132 -9.82 0.28 -5.88
N ILE A 133 -10.55 1.14 -5.18
CA ILE A 133 -11.29 2.25 -5.77
C ILE A 133 -10.33 3.32 -6.29
N GLN A 134 -9.27 3.65 -5.53
CA GLN A 134 -8.24 4.60 -5.96
C GLN A 134 -7.61 4.17 -7.29
N LEU A 135 -7.28 2.88 -7.41
CA LEU A 135 -6.70 2.32 -8.63
C LEU A 135 -7.68 2.31 -9.80
N SER A 136 -8.95 1.96 -9.56
CA SER A 136 -9.99 2.01 -10.60
C SER A 136 -10.20 3.44 -11.13
N ASN A 137 -10.20 4.43 -10.25
CA ASN A 137 -10.34 5.83 -10.64
C ASN A 137 -9.11 6.33 -11.40
N ALA A 138 -7.91 5.99 -10.93
CA ALA A 138 -6.65 6.33 -11.58
C ALA A 138 -6.57 5.76 -13.01
N GLU A 139 -6.95 4.49 -13.18
CA GLU A 139 -7.00 3.82 -14.48
C GLU A 139 -8.01 4.50 -15.42
N LYS A 140 -9.23 4.80 -14.93
CA LYS A 140 -10.24 5.54 -15.70
C LYS A 140 -9.78 6.94 -16.10
N ALA A 141 -9.00 7.60 -15.25
CA ALA A 141 -8.42 8.91 -15.53
C ALA A 141 -7.24 8.85 -16.53
N GLY A 142 -6.76 7.65 -16.87
CA GLY A 142 -5.69 7.41 -17.84
C GLY A 142 -4.28 7.47 -17.25
N LEU A 143 -4.13 7.35 -15.92
CA LEU A 143 -2.84 7.13 -15.30
C LEU A 143 -2.27 5.77 -15.73
N ILE A 144 -0.96 5.70 -15.93
CA ILE A 144 -0.26 4.47 -16.35
C ILE A 144 0.49 3.78 -15.21
N GLY A 145 0.50 4.41 -14.03
CA GLY A 145 1.05 3.87 -12.80
C GLY A 145 0.69 4.78 -11.62
N VAL A 146 0.76 4.23 -10.42
CA VAL A 146 0.47 4.95 -9.18
C VAL A 146 1.57 4.67 -8.15
N ILE A 147 1.96 5.71 -7.43
CA ILE A 147 2.73 5.63 -6.19
C ILE A 147 1.75 5.93 -5.03
N LEU A 148 1.66 5.02 -4.07
CA LEU A 148 0.87 5.18 -2.85
C LEU A 148 1.78 5.47 -1.66
N TYR A 149 1.42 6.46 -0.85
CA TYR A 149 2.10 6.73 0.41
C TYR A 149 1.10 6.98 1.55
N THR A 150 1.48 6.59 2.77
CA THR A 150 0.67 6.85 3.96
C THR A 150 1.00 8.24 4.51
N ASP A 151 0.15 9.21 4.20
CA ASP A 151 0.31 10.59 4.67
C ASP A 151 0.11 10.69 6.19
N PRO A 152 0.91 11.49 6.92
CA PRO A 152 0.71 11.73 8.36
C PRO A 152 -0.70 12.21 8.74
N GLN A 153 -1.43 12.83 7.81
CA GLN A 153 -2.84 13.17 7.97
C GLN A 153 -3.73 11.94 8.29
N ASN A 154 -3.33 10.74 7.87
CA ASN A 154 -4.05 9.50 8.19
C ASN A 154 -3.83 9.05 9.63
N ASP A 155 -2.80 9.54 10.33
CA ASP A 155 -2.51 9.16 11.72
C ASP A 155 -3.31 9.99 12.75
N GLY A 156 -4.16 10.93 12.28
CA GLY A 156 -5.01 11.75 13.13
C GLY A 156 -4.21 12.61 14.12
N THR A 157 -4.51 12.47 15.41
CA THR A 157 -3.81 13.24 16.46
C THR A 157 -2.49 12.61 16.91
N ILE A 158 -2.21 11.35 16.54
CA ILE A 158 -1.06 10.60 17.04
C ILE A 158 0.10 10.74 16.05
N THR A 159 0.76 11.90 16.08
CA THR A 159 1.87 12.24 15.18
C THR A 159 3.06 12.81 15.95
N GLU A 160 4.25 12.74 15.33
CA GLU A 160 5.45 13.40 15.89
C GLU A 160 5.26 14.91 16.04
N ALA A 161 4.56 15.54 15.10
CA ALA A 161 4.22 16.96 15.16
C ALA A 161 3.36 17.32 16.40
N ASN A 162 2.58 16.37 16.91
CA ASN A 162 1.78 16.54 18.13
C ASN A 162 2.52 16.07 19.40
N GLY A 163 3.83 15.84 19.32
CA GLY A 163 4.69 15.50 20.47
C GLY A 163 4.75 14.02 20.83
N TYR A 164 4.15 13.14 20.03
CA TYR A 164 4.25 11.70 20.24
C TYR A 164 5.58 11.17 19.69
N ARG A 165 6.28 10.34 20.46
CA ARG A 165 7.49 9.68 19.96
C ARG A 165 7.11 8.63 18.90
N PRO A 166 7.88 8.49 17.80
CA PRO A 166 7.68 7.43 16.83
C PRO A 166 8.04 6.07 17.42
N PHE A 167 7.44 5.00 16.90
CA PHE A 167 7.87 3.63 17.19
C PHE A 167 9.37 3.46 16.87
N PRO A 168 10.15 2.74 17.71
CA PRO A 168 9.75 1.99 18.90
C PRO A 168 9.65 2.80 20.19
N GLY A 169 9.97 4.10 20.17
CA GLY A 169 9.98 4.97 21.35
C GLY A 169 8.61 5.51 21.78
N GLY A 170 7.58 5.32 20.96
CA GLY A 170 6.20 5.69 21.25
C GLY A 170 5.22 5.16 20.21
N ILE A 171 4.03 5.76 20.21
CA ILE A 171 2.87 5.27 19.46
C ILE A 171 2.67 5.95 18.09
N ALA A 172 3.46 6.98 17.77
CA ALA A 172 3.39 7.57 16.43
C ALA A 172 4.02 6.63 15.39
N ARG A 173 3.44 6.62 14.19
CA ARG A 173 4.01 5.86 13.06
C ARG A 173 5.36 6.48 12.67
N PRO A 174 6.43 5.67 12.51
CA PRO A 174 7.71 6.19 12.05
C PRO A 174 7.62 6.62 10.58
N LEU A 175 8.38 7.63 10.18
CA LEU A 175 8.43 8.13 8.79
C LEU A 175 8.86 7.04 7.77
N THR A 176 9.61 6.04 8.22
CA THR A 176 10.02 4.90 7.39
C THR A 176 8.92 3.85 7.25
N GLY A 177 7.81 3.93 7.99
CA GLY A 177 6.77 2.91 7.98
C GLY A 177 6.05 2.83 6.62
N ILE A 178 6.00 1.61 6.05
CA ILE A 178 5.36 1.34 4.75
C ILE A 178 4.14 0.44 4.95
N GLU A 179 2.98 0.89 4.47
CA GLU A 179 1.78 0.05 4.42
C GLU A 179 1.84 -0.90 3.23
N ARG A 180 1.80 -2.21 3.50
CA ARG A 180 1.67 -3.26 2.49
C ARG A 180 0.19 -3.64 2.32
N GLY A 181 -0.15 -4.23 1.18
CA GLY A 181 -1.48 -4.80 0.99
C GLY A 181 -1.71 -5.31 -0.42
N GLY A 182 -2.78 -6.08 -0.59
CA GLY A 182 -3.29 -6.43 -1.91
C GLY A 182 -4.27 -5.36 -2.42
N PHE A 183 -4.46 -5.38 -3.73
CA PHE A 183 -5.69 -4.95 -4.37
C PHE A 183 -6.21 -6.14 -5.20
N GLY A 184 -7.47 -6.10 -5.64
CA GLY A 184 -7.95 -7.09 -6.62
C GLY A 184 -7.14 -7.01 -7.92
N ASN A 185 -7.51 -7.77 -8.95
CA ASN A 185 -6.73 -7.77 -10.19
C ASN A 185 -6.77 -6.38 -10.88
N SER A 186 -5.61 -5.73 -11.08
CA SER A 186 -5.47 -4.48 -11.86
C SER A 186 -4.26 -4.59 -12.80
N GLY A 187 -4.40 -4.10 -14.03
CA GLY A 187 -3.29 -4.05 -15.00
C GLY A 187 -2.29 -2.92 -14.75
N MET A 188 -2.53 -2.06 -13.76
CA MET A 188 -1.72 -0.88 -13.48
C MET A 188 -0.52 -1.22 -12.58
N LEU A 189 0.62 -0.56 -12.82
CA LEU A 189 1.76 -0.61 -11.92
C LEU A 189 1.45 0.20 -10.65
N VAL A 190 1.65 -0.40 -9.48
CA VAL A 190 1.44 0.25 -8.18
C VAL A 190 2.69 0.07 -7.33
N LEU A 191 3.22 1.19 -6.85
CA LEU A 191 4.44 1.28 -6.04
C LEU A 191 4.18 1.97 -4.71
#